data_AF-A0A8J3EMJ0-F1
#
_entry.id   AF-A0A8J3EMJ0-F1
#
_cell.length_a   1.000
_cell.length_b   1.000
_cell.length_c   1.000
_cell.angle_alpha   90.00
_cell.angle_beta   90.00
_cell.angle_gamma   90.00
#
_symmetry.space_group_name_H-M   'P 1'
#
loop_
_entity.id
_entity.type
_entity.pdbx_description
1 polymer ?
#
loop_
_entity_poly.entity_id
_entity_poly.type
_entity_poly.pdbx_seq_one_letter_code
_entity_poly.pdbx_strand_id
1 'polypeptide(L)' 'MKLTLTGINFNYTNGFNAEYTDVKLNFNSSGGTFNSSGYVTVTKDQYSDAAGDPVKLVSLVKQQVIASLDQDA' A
#
# COMPACT_ATOMS: atom_id res chain seq x y z
N MET A 1 1.80 -9.06 -12.72
CA MET A 1 0.80 -8.84 -11.65
C MET A 1 0.00 -7.57 -11.94
N LYS A 2 -1.32 -7.68 -12.17
CA LYS A 2 -2.20 -6.51 -12.30
C LYS A 2 -2.73 -6.17 -10.91
N LEU A 3 -2.36 -5.00 -10.40
CA LEU A 3 -2.79 -4.50 -9.10
C LEU A 3 -3.78 -3.35 -9.29
N THR A 4 -4.82 -3.36 -8.47
CA THR A 4 -5.80 -2.30 -8.35
C THR A 4 -5.83 -1.85 -6.90
N LEU A 5 -5.60 -0.56 -6.65
CA LEU A 5 -5.84 0.04 -5.33
C LEU A 5 -7.35 0.08 -5.08
N THR A 6 -7.77 -0.44 -3.92
CA THR A 6 -9.18 -0.51 -3.53
C THR A 6 -9.53 0.45 -2.41
N GLY A 7 -8.52 0.99 -1.71
CA GLY A 7 -8.72 1.98 -0.67
C GLY A 7 -7.41 2.45 -0.04
N ILE A 8 -7.51 3.56 0.66
CA ILE A 8 -6.40 4.19 1.40
C ILE A 8 -6.91 4.44 2.81
N ASN A 9 -6.19 3.98 3.82
CA ASN A 9 -6.54 4.20 5.22
C ASN A 9 -5.36 4.85 5.95
N PHE A 10 -5.58 5.99 6.57
CA PHE A 10 -4.57 6.76 7.30
C PHE A 10 -4.63 6.36 8.78
N ASN A 11 -3.50 5.96 9.35
CA ASN A 11 -3.42 5.61 10.76
C ASN A 11 -2.95 6.83 11.56
N TYR A 12 -3.74 7.20 12.56
CA TYR A 12 -3.49 8.34 13.43
C TYR A 12 -3.21 7.83 14.84
N THR A 13 -2.08 8.20 15.44
CA THR A 13 -1.69 7.74 16.79
C THR A 13 -2.61 8.27 17.88
N ASN A 14 -3.18 9.47 17.73
CA ASN A 14 -4.03 10.12 18.73
C ASN A 14 -5.34 10.71 18.14
N GLY A 15 -5.98 9.95 17.24
CA GLY A 15 -7.24 10.35 16.60
C GLY A 15 -7.07 11.32 15.41
N PHE A 16 -8.17 11.62 14.72
CA PHE A 16 -8.16 12.30 13.41
C PHE A 16 -7.54 13.72 13.38
N ASN A 17 -7.40 14.37 14.54
CA ASN A 17 -6.78 15.68 14.65
C ASN A 17 -5.25 15.62 14.78
N ALA A 18 -4.70 14.44 15.04
CA ALA A 18 -3.26 14.21 15.07
C ALA A 18 -2.71 14.02 13.65
N GLU A 19 -1.39 14.15 13.47
CA GLU A 19 -0.77 13.73 12.22
C GLU A 19 -0.89 12.21 12.06
N TYR A 20 -1.10 11.75 10.82
CA TYR A 20 -1.02 10.32 10.52
C TYR A 20 0.45 9.86 10.58
N THR A 21 0.68 8.66 11.08
CA THR A 21 2.02 8.06 11.20
C THR A 21 2.38 7.22 9.99
N ASP A 22 1.38 6.55 9.43
CA ASP A 22 1.53 5.61 8.32
C ASP A 22 0.20 5.47 7.57
N VAL A 23 0.29 4.88 6.38
CA VAL A 23 -0.83 4.70 5.47
C VAL A 23 -0.93 3.25 5.07
N LYS A 24 -2.12 2.67 5.22
CA LYS A 24 -2.46 1.35 4.69
C LYS A 24 -3.05 1.49 3.29
N LEU A 25 -2.33 0.99 2.30
CA LEU A 25 -2.77 0.94 0.91
C LEU A 25 -3.39 -0.43 0.65
N ASN A 26 -4.72 -0.45 0.51
CA ASN A 26 -5.47 -1.67 0.22
C ASN A 26 -5.41 -1.96 -1.27
N PHE A 27 -5.18 -3.22 -1.62
CA PHE A 27 -5.06 -3.64 -2.99
C PHE A 27 -5.74 -4.96 -3.27
N ASN A 28 -6.17 -5.12 -4.51
CA ASN A 28 -6.50 -6.39 -5.11
C ASN A 28 -5.53 -6.66 -6.26
N SER A 29 -4.91 -7.82 -6.24
CA SER A 29 -4.15 -8.37 -7.35
C SER A 29 -5.02 -9.37 -8.10
N SER A 30 -5.04 -9.24 -9.43
CA SER A 30 -5.64 -10.24 -10.31
C SER A 30 -4.61 -10.67 -11.36
N GLY A 31 -4.52 -11.97 -11.60
CA GLY A 31 -3.68 -12.51 -12.66
C GLY A 31 -3.67 -14.04 -12.69
N GLY A 32 -4.01 -14.61 -13.85
CA GLY A 32 -3.90 -16.03 -14.17
C GLY A 32 -4.49 -16.96 -13.10
N THR A 33 -3.63 -17.39 -12.18
CA THR A 33 -3.86 -18.40 -11.14
C THR A 33 -3.94 -17.84 -9.71
N PHE A 34 -3.63 -16.56 -9.47
CA PHE A 34 -3.57 -15.99 -8.11
C PHE A 34 -4.38 -14.70 -8.02
N ASN A 35 -5.42 -14.74 -7.18
CA ASN A 35 -6.10 -13.55 -6.69
C ASN A 35 -5.64 -13.34 -5.24
N SER A 36 -5.02 -12.20 -4.96
CA SER A 36 -4.64 -11.82 -3.60
C SER A 36 -5.22 -10.45 -3.27
N SER A 37 -5.78 -10.32 -2.09
CA SER A 37 -6.30 -9.07 -1.55
C SER A 37 -5.64 -8.82 -0.21
N GLY A 38 -5.23 -7.59 0.05
CA GLY A 38 -4.59 -7.25 1.31
C GLY A 38 -4.31 -5.77 1.42
N TYR A 39 -3.45 -5.43 2.37
CA TYR A 39 -2.94 -4.09 2.55
C TYR A 39 -1.43 -4.14 2.72
N VAL A 40 -0.77 -3.06 2.31
CA VAL A 40 0.61 -2.78 2.72
C VAL A 40 0.61 -1.52 3.55
N THR A 41 1.41 -1.53 4.62
CA THR A 41 1.68 -0.32 5.41
C THR A 41 2.89 0.38 4.80
N VAL A 42 2.75 1.67 4.51
CA VAL A 42 3.83 2.54 4.02
C VAL A 42 3.97 3.73 4.96
N THR A 43 5.18 4.30 5.03
CA THR A 43 5.41 5.49 5.85
C THR A 43 4.72 6.72 5.26
N LYS A 44 4.57 7.76 6.08
CA LYS A 44 4.06 9.07 5.64
C LYS A 44 4.82 9.61 4.43
N ASP A 45 6.15 9.57 4.46
CA ASP A 45 6.99 10.11 3.39
C ASP A 45 6.84 9.32 2.09
N GLN A 46 6.87 7.98 2.18
CA GLN A 46 6.65 7.10 1.02
C GLN A 46 5.29 7.36 0.36
N TYR A 47 4.25 7.57 1.18
CA TYR A 47 2.94 7.92 0.66
C TYR A 47 2.96 9.32 0.04
N SER A 48 3.50 10.33 0.71
CA SER A 48 3.52 11.72 0.24
C SER A 48 4.26 11.89 -1.09
N ASP A 49 5.35 11.15 -1.32
CA ASP A 49 6.11 11.17 -2.58
C ASP A 49 5.36 10.52 -3.76
N ALA A 50 4.48 9.57 -3.46
CA ALA A 50 3.63 8.87 -4.42
C ALA A 50 2.23 9.49 -4.56
N ALA A 51 1.79 10.29 -3.57
CA ALA A 51 0.46 10.85 -3.51
C ALA A 51 0.20 11.75 -4.72
N GLY A 52 -0.97 11.58 -5.33
CA GLY A 52 -1.34 12.29 -6.57
C GLY A 52 -0.89 11.61 -7.86
N ASP A 53 -0.08 10.54 -7.79
CA ASP A 53 0.32 9.73 -8.94
C ASP A 53 -0.11 8.26 -8.74
N PRO A 54 -1.20 7.83 -9.41
CA PRO A 54 -1.69 6.45 -9.30
C PRO A 54 -0.65 5.39 -9.71
N VAL A 55 0.25 5.71 -10.65
CA VAL A 55 1.27 4.78 -11.13
C VAL A 55 2.34 4.58 -10.06
N LYS A 56 2.73 5.66 -9.37
CA LYS A 56 3.66 5.58 -8.23
C LYS A 56 3.05 4.83 -7.06
N LEU A 57 1.78 5.08 -6.73
CA LEU A 57 1.09 4.34 -5.66
C LEU A 57 1.02 2.84 -5.94
N VAL A 58 0.69 2.45 -7.18
CA VAL A 58 0.72 1.03 -7.58
C VAL A 58 2.13 0.44 -7.51
N SER A 59 3.15 1.21 -7.90
CA SER A 59 4.55 0.77 -7.83
C SER A 59 5.02 0.58 -6.39
N LEU A 60 4.63 1.48 -5.49
CA LEU A 60 4.92 1.38 -4.05
C LEU A 60 4.30 0.12 -3.45
N VAL A 61 3.03 -0.18 -3.77
CA VAL A 61 2.37 -1.41 -3.33
C VAL A 61 3.10 -2.66 -3.84
N LYS A 62 3.52 -2.66 -5.11
CA LYS A 62 4.29 -3.78 -5.68
C LYS A 62 5.59 -4.02 -4.92
N GLN A 63 6.35 -2.96 -4.67
CA GLN A 63 7.63 -3.06 -3.95
C GLN A 63 7.43 -3.64 -2.55
N GLN A 64 6.39 -3.17 -1.84
CA GLN A 64 6.14 -3.62 -0.48
C GLN A 64 5.64 -5.07 -0.41
N VAL A 65 4.81 -5.50 -1.37
CA VAL A 65 4.39 -6.91 -1.49
C VAL A 65 5.56 -7.83 -1.81
N ILE A 66 6.45 -7.43 -2.74
CA ILE A 66 7.64 -8.22 -3.07
C ILE A 66 8.56 -8.34 -1.85
N ALA A 67 8.84 -7.21 -1.17
CA ALA A 67 9.67 -7.20 0.03
C ALA A 67 9.11 -8.11 1.15
N SER A 68 7.79 -8.20 1.30
CA SER A 68 7.18 -9.12 2.28
C SER A 68 7.32 -10.59 1.90
N LEU A 69 7.32 -10.92 0.60
CA LEU A 69 7.49 -12.30 0.13
C LEU A 69 8.94 -12.77 0.23
N ASP A 70 9.90 -11.87 0.03
CA ASP A 70 11.33 -12.16 0.17
C ASP A 70 11.76 -12.36 1.64
N GLN A 71 10.98 -11.88 2.62
CA GLN A 71 11.26 -12.11 4.05
C GLN A 71 10.75 -13.47 4.57
N ASP A 72 9.87 -14.15 3.82
CA ASP A 72 9.32 -15.47 4.16
C ASP A 72 10.01 -16.62 3.40
N ALA A 73 11.09 -16.35 2.64
CA ALA A 73 11.90 -17.32 1.88
C ALA A 73 13.22 -17.68 2.56
#